data_AF-A0A380RCN0-F1
#
_entry.id   AF-A0A380RCN0-F1
#
_cell.length_a   1.000
_cell.length_b   1.000
_cell.length_c   1.000
_cell.angle_alpha   90.00
_cell.angle_beta   90.00
_cell.angle_gamma   90.00
#
_symmetry.space_group_name_H-M   'P 1'
#
loop_
_entity.id
_entity.type
_entity.pdbx_description
1 polymer ?
#
loop_
_entity_poly.entity_id
_entity_poly.type
_entity_poly.pdbx_seq_one_letter_code
_entity_poly.pdbx_strand_id
1 'polypeptide(L)'
;MADYVILTDSSTDLTKDLRKRFGIDDYLPGNITFPDGHTEDSTLDWENISPQDFYTSMSKDSMYTTGIKNIEVQEAFFEKYLKQGLDILSISLSHSLSNTFDSCRKAAQNLLEKYPERKIICVDSLRYSGGDGLLCSYAGEMKQEGKSLEEVAEWLENNKHRCHQTGTVDDLKFLAKMGRCSNVSAFMGSLINIKPIAEFNRDGMNQIITKVTGYKKLFSAVIEYMKATIDPEPKRIFVSHTFRKAQWLQLQELIRENFPTAEIIPTTVNMANGSSIGPGMVVAFYMGKEISEGLAEETKILEEIKAKL
;
A
#
# COMPACT_ATOMS: atom_id res chain seq x y z
N MET A 1 18.06 19.35 -17.70
CA MET A 1 17.43 18.05 -17.39
C MET A 1 16.05 18.08 -18.00
N ALA A 2 15.59 16.98 -18.61
CA ALA A 2 14.21 16.90 -19.04
C ALA A 2 13.31 16.90 -17.80
N ASP A 3 12.15 17.53 -17.90
CA ASP A 3 11.12 17.43 -16.88
C ASP A 3 10.56 15.99 -16.86
N TYR A 4 10.05 15.53 -15.72
CA TYR A 4 9.61 14.15 -15.56
C TYR A 4 8.27 14.05 -14.84
N VAL A 5 7.54 12.99 -15.07
CA VAL A 5 6.27 12.68 -14.39
C VAL A 5 6.44 11.55 -13.39
N ILE A 6 5.66 11.59 -12.32
CA ILE A 6 5.52 10.48 -11.36
C ILE A 6 4.21 9.78 -11.65
N LEU A 7 4.32 8.54 -12.08
CA LEU A 7 3.23 7.64 -12.37
C LEU A 7 3.19 6.54 -11.32
N THR A 8 1.98 6.12 -10.96
CA THR A 8 1.79 5.00 -10.05
C THR A 8 0.70 4.05 -10.55
N ASP A 9 0.20 3.18 -9.68
CA ASP A 9 -0.94 2.31 -9.96
C ASP A 9 -2.05 2.47 -8.91
N SER A 10 -3.20 1.86 -9.19
CA SER A 10 -4.38 1.94 -8.32
C SER A 10 -4.17 1.31 -6.94
N SER A 11 -3.04 0.66 -6.64
CA SER A 11 -2.82 0.07 -5.33
C SER A 11 -2.31 1.05 -4.29
N THR A 12 -2.06 2.32 -4.62
CA THR A 12 -1.64 3.38 -3.67
C THR A 12 -2.74 3.94 -2.77
N ASP A 13 -4.01 3.77 -3.15
CA ASP A 13 -5.17 4.41 -2.49
C ASP A 13 -5.11 5.95 -2.42
N LEU A 14 -4.26 6.58 -3.23
CA LEU A 14 -4.18 8.03 -3.34
C LEU A 14 -5.34 8.55 -4.18
N THR A 15 -6.37 9.10 -3.55
CA THR A 15 -7.50 9.76 -4.26
C THR A 15 -7.02 10.91 -5.16
N LYS A 16 -7.87 11.39 -6.06
CA LYS A 16 -7.57 12.54 -6.92
C LYS A 16 -7.00 13.74 -6.16
N ASP A 17 -7.56 14.05 -4.99
CA ASP A 17 -7.09 15.17 -4.16
C ASP A 17 -5.70 14.92 -3.58
N LEU A 18 -5.41 13.68 -3.13
CA LEU A 18 -4.08 13.32 -2.63
C LEU A 18 -3.05 13.29 -3.75
N ARG A 19 -3.38 12.78 -4.94
CA ARG A 19 -2.49 12.81 -6.11
C ARG A 19 -2.15 14.24 -6.49
N LYS A 20 -3.16 15.11 -6.59
CA LYS A 20 -2.95 16.55 -6.85
C LYS A 20 -2.07 17.19 -5.79
N ARG A 21 -2.34 16.92 -4.51
CA ARG A 21 -1.58 17.48 -3.39
C ARG A 21 -0.11 17.08 -3.43
N PHE A 22 0.17 15.80 -3.66
CA PHE A 22 1.53 15.29 -3.66
C PHE A 22 2.24 15.43 -5.01
N GLY A 23 1.57 15.89 -6.07
CA GLY A 23 2.20 16.00 -7.39
C GLY A 23 2.42 14.63 -8.04
N ILE A 24 1.50 13.70 -7.83
CA ILE A 24 1.42 12.45 -8.58
C ILE A 24 0.61 12.74 -9.84
N ASP A 25 1.25 12.58 -11.00
CA ASP A 25 0.71 13.03 -12.27
C ASP A 25 -0.45 12.13 -12.75
N ASP A 26 -0.32 10.82 -12.56
CA ASP A 26 -1.33 9.86 -13.02
C ASP A 26 -1.15 8.47 -12.37
N TYR A 27 -2.11 7.57 -12.60
CA TYR A 27 -2.03 6.19 -12.16
C TYR A 27 -2.61 5.21 -13.18
N LEU A 28 -2.06 3.99 -13.20
CA LEU A 28 -2.60 2.87 -13.96
C LEU A 28 -3.69 2.15 -13.15
N PRO A 29 -4.95 2.07 -13.63
CA PRO A 29 -5.98 1.30 -12.95
C PRO A 29 -5.71 -0.20 -13.05
N GLY A 30 -6.06 -0.96 -12.01
CA GLY A 30 -6.11 -2.42 -12.06
C GLY A 30 -7.41 -2.92 -12.70
N ASN A 31 -7.56 -4.25 -12.78
CA ASN A 31 -8.83 -4.90 -13.10
C ASN A 31 -9.38 -5.58 -11.84
N ILE A 32 -10.70 -5.52 -11.67
CA ILE A 32 -11.44 -6.34 -10.71
C ILE A 32 -12.54 -7.11 -11.45
N THR A 33 -12.62 -8.41 -11.19
CA THR A 33 -13.72 -9.26 -11.65
C THR A 33 -14.61 -9.59 -10.47
N PHE A 34 -15.91 -9.37 -10.64
CA PHE A 34 -16.95 -9.56 -9.63
C PHE A 34 -17.50 -10.98 -9.63
N PRO A 35 -18.24 -11.40 -8.58
CA PRO A 35 -18.76 -12.75 -8.46
C PRO A 35 -19.72 -13.21 -9.57
N ASP A 36 -20.38 -12.27 -10.25
CA ASP A 36 -21.25 -12.54 -11.41
C ASP A 36 -20.47 -12.66 -12.74
N GLY A 37 -19.15 -12.51 -12.70
CA GLY A 37 -18.24 -12.60 -13.84
C GLY A 37 -17.98 -11.29 -14.58
N HIS A 38 -18.64 -10.18 -14.24
CA HIS A 38 -18.32 -8.90 -14.88
C HIS A 38 -16.96 -8.38 -14.41
N THR A 39 -16.24 -7.69 -15.30
CA THR A 39 -14.93 -7.10 -15.01
C THR A 39 -14.95 -5.62 -15.33
N GLU A 40 -14.38 -4.80 -14.44
CA GLU A 40 -14.21 -3.37 -14.65
C GLU A 40 -12.86 -2.88 -14.11
N ASP A 41 -12.58 -1.62 -14.37
CA ASP A 41 -11.40 -0.91 -13.90
C ASP A 41 -11.51 -0.66 -12.41
N SER A 42 -10.53 -1.13 -11.64
CA SER A 42 -10.38 -0.78 -10.23
C SER A 42 -9.71 0.58 -10.14
N THR A 43 -10.51 1.63 -10.08
CA THR A 43 -10.04 3.02 -9.96
C THR A 43 -9.93 3.45 -8.49
N LEU A 44 -9.30 4.62 -8.27
CA LEU A 44 -9.08 5.18 -6.93
C LEU A 44 -10.20 6.11 -6.46
N ASP A 45 -11.13 6.46 -7.36
CA ASP A 45 -12.05 7.59 -7.17
C ASP A 45 -13.52 7.18 -7.01
N TRP A 46 -13.82 5.87 -6.97
CA TRP A 46 -15.14 5.30 -6.60
C TRP A 46 -16.31 5.85 -7.43
N GLU A 47 -16.11 6.02 -8.74
CA GLU A 47 -17.08 6.66 -9.64
C GLU A 47 -18.34 5.81 -9.88
N ASN A 48 -18.20 4.48 -9.88
CA ASN A 48 -19.28 3.55 -10.24
C ASN A 48 -20.05 3.01 -9.02
N ILE A 49 -19.37 2.85 -7.87
CA ILE A 49 -19.92 2.25 -6.66
C ILE A 49 -19.34 2.95 -5.44
N SER A 50 -20.14 3.19 -4.41
CA SER A 50 -19.62 3.76 -3.17
C SER A 50 -18.77 2.72 -2.42
N PRO A 51 -17.73 3.13 -1.66
CA PRO A 51 -16.96 2.19 -0.84
C PRO A 51 -17.85 1.41 0.13
N GLN A 52 -18.87 2.06 0.69
CA GLN A 52 -19.82 1.43 1.60
C GLN A 52 -20.57 0.28 0.93
N ASP A 53 -21.10 0.50 -0.27
CA ASP A 53 -21.89 -0.50 -0.98
C ASP A 53 -21.01 -1.67 -1.42
N PHE A 54 -19.79 -1.38 -1.92
CA PHE A 54 -18.81 -2.40 -2.27
C PHE A 54 -18.46 -3.29 -1.07
N TYR A 55 -18.04 -2.72 0.06
CA TYR A 55 -17.65 -3.51 1.23
C TYR A 55 -18.82 -4.23 1.90
N THR A 56 -20.04 -3.71 1.78
CA THR A 56 -21.26 -4.35 2.30
C THR A 56 -21.71 -5.52 1.41
N SER A 57 -21.46 -5.47 0.10
CA SER A 57 -21.77 -6.58 -0.81
C SER A 57 -20.80 -7.76 -0.69
N MET A 58 -19.61 -7.52 -0.12
CA MET A 58 -18.61 -8.58 0.07
C MET A 58 -19.04 -9.58 1.14
N SER A 59 -19.17 -10.84 0.75
CA SER A 59 -19.21 -11.97 1.67
C SER A 59 -17.91 -12.77 1.58
N LYS A 60 -17.59 -13.56 2.61
CA LYS A 60 -16.44 -14.49 2.59
C LYS A 60 -16.52 -15.52 1.45
N ASP A 61 -17.74 -15.80 0.97
CA ASP A 61 -18.02 -16.74 -0.10
C ASP A 61 -17.99 -16.06 -1.48
N SER A 62 -17.94 -14.72 -1.51
CA SER A 62 -17.81 -13.95 -2.75
C SER A 62 -16.46 -14.25 -3.41
N MET A 63 -16.51 -14.53 -4.71
CA MET A 63 -15.35 -14.79 -5.55
C MET A 63 -15.05 -13.54 -6.36
N TYR A 64 -14.21 -12.67 -5.81
CA TYR A 64 -13.57 -11.61 -6.58
C TYR A 64 -12.22 -12.10 -7.08
N THR A 65 -11.79 -11.64 -8.25
CA THR A 65 -10.40 -11.77 -8.69
C THR A 65 -9.87 -10.41 -9.13
N THR A 66 -8.55 -10.27 -9.14
CA THR A 66 -7.89 -9.05 -9.59
C THR A 66 -6.93 -9.37 -10.72
N GLY A 67 -6.78 -8.45 -11.66
CA GLY A 67 -5.82 -8.58 -12.76
C GLY A 67 -5.04 -7.29 -12.98
N ILE A 68 -3.84 -7.44 -13.54
CA ILE A 68 -3.09 -6.30 -14.08
C ILE A 68 -3.64 -5.92 -15.46
N LYS A 69 -3.35 -4.69 -15.92
CA LYS A 69 -3.59 -4.33 -17.33
C LYS A 69 -2.65 -5.09 -18.24
N ASN A 70 -3.06 -5.34 -19.48
CA ASN A 70 -2.18 -5.88 -20.51
C ASN A 70 -1.04 -4.91 -20.80
N ILE A 71 0.08 -5.44 -21.30
CA ILE A 71 1.29 -4.67 -21.50
C ILE A 71 1.10 -3.53 -22.51
N GLU A 72 0.26 -3.71 -23.53
CA GLU A 72 -0.01 -2.68 -24.55
C GLU A 72 -0.71 -1.46 -23.95
N VAL A 73 -1.57 -1.65 -22.94
CA VAL A 73 -2.20 -0.54 -22.20
C VAL A 73 -1.17 0.18 -21.33
N GLN A 74 -0.24 -0.55 -20.73
CA GLN A 74 0.84 0.04 -19.93
C GLN A 74 1.82 0.83 -20.80
N GLU A 75 2.16 0.30 -21.98
CA GLU A 75 2.97 1.01 -22.97
C GLU A 75 2.27 2.28 -23.43
N ALA A 76 0.99 2.22 -23.79
CA ALA A 76 0.23 3.40 -24.17
C ALA A 76 0.16 4.44 -23.03
N PHE A 77 0.03 3.96 -21.79
CA PHE A 77 -0.02 4.79 -20.58
C PHE A 77 1.31 5.54 -20.34
N PHE A 78 2.46 4.92 -20.59
CA PHE A 78 3.76 5.59 -20.51
C PHE A 78 4.04 6.46 -21.75
N GLU A 79 3.77 5.93 -22.94
CA GLU A 79 4.11 6.55 -24.21
C GLU A 79 3.47 7.94 -24.38
N LYS A 80 2.27 8.17 -23.83
CA LYS A 80 1.63 9.49 -23.87
C LYS A 80 2.47 10.59 -23.20
N TYR A 81 3.29 10.26 -22.20
CA TYR A 81 4.20 11.21 -21.54
C TYR A 81 5.53 11.34 -22.29
N LEU A 82 6.08 10.23 -22.80
CA LEU A 82 7.29 10.26 -23.62
C LEU A 82 7.12 11.12 -24.87
N LYS A 83 5.96 11.05 -25.53
CA LYS A 83 5.60 11.89 -26.69
C LYS A 83 5.56 13.39 -26.37
N GLN A 84 5.38 13.76 -25.10
CA GLN A 84 5.44 15.14 -24.63
C GLN A 84 6.86 15.58 -24.27
N GLY A 85 7.86 14.70 -24.44
CA GLY A 85 9.24 14.96 -24.06
C GLY A 85 9.49 14.89 -22.55
N LEU A 86 8.63 14.18 -21.81
CA LEU A 86 8.74 13.97 -20.38
C LEU A 86 9.40 12.62 -20.09
N ASP A 87 10.30 12.59 -19.11
CA ASP A 87 10.80 11.33 -18.54
C ASP A 87 9.82 10.79 -17.49
N ILE A 88 9.98 9.53 -17.06
CA ILE A 88 9.00 8.85 -16.20
C ILE A 88 9.67 8.23 -14.97
N LEU A 89 9.13 8.53 -13.79
CA LEU A 89 9.27 7.72 -12.59
C LEU A 89 7.99 6.89 -12.42
N SER A 90 8.08 5.57 -12.52
CA SER A 90 6.95 4.66 -12.27
C SER A 90 7.14 3.99 -10.92
N ILE A 91 6.26 4.25 -9.96
CA ILE A 91 6.28 3.63 -8.63
C ILE A 91 5.11 2.64 -8.55
N SER A 92 5.41 1.36 -8.39
CA SER A 92 4.38 0.32 -8.35
C SER A 92 4.34 -0.41 -7.03
N LEU A 93 3.20 -1.04 -6.73
CA LEU A 93 3.08 -1.94 -5.60
C LEU A 93 4.11 -3.08 -5.68
N SER A 94 4.37 -3.68 -4.53
CA SER A 94 5.27 -4.82 -4.33
C SER A 94 5.17 -5.91 -5.39
N HIS A 95 6.30 -6.28 -6.00
CA HIS A 95 6.38 -7.43 -6.92
C HIS A 95 5.91 -8.74 -6.27
N SER A 96 6.08 -8.87 -4.95
CA SER A 96 5.63 -10.06 -4.20
C SER A 96 4.11 -10.17 -4.10
N LEU A 97 3.36 -9.11 -4.40
CA LEU A 97 1.89 -9.07 -4.31
C LEU A 97 1.20 -9.06 -5.68
N SER A 98 1.89 -8.58 -6.71
CA SER A 98 1.38 -8.45 -8.08
C SER A 98 2.51 -8.35 -9.11
N ASN A 99 2.24 -8.85 -10.32
CA ASN A 99 3.14 -8.69 -11.47
C ASN A 99 3.11 -7.28 -12.11
N THR A 100 2.44 -6.30 -11.49
CA THR A 100 2.34 -4.93 -12.03
C THR A 100 3.73 -4.34 -12.25
N PHE A 101 4.63 -4.41 -11.26
CA PHE A 101 5.99 -3.89 -11.36
C PHE A 101 6.77 -4.50 -12.52
N ASP A 102 6.79 -5.84 -12.62
CA ASP A 102 7.50 -6.53 -13.70
C ASP A 102 6.93 -6.20 -15.09
N SER A 103 5.60 -6.07 -15.19
CA SER A 103 4.94 -5.68 -16.43
C SER A 103 5.27 -4.23 -16.82
N CYS A 104 5.26 -3.30 -15.86
CA CYS A 104 5.66 -1.90 -16.08
C CYS A 104 7.12 -1.82 -16.52
N ARG A 105 8.02 -2.59 -15.90
CA ARG A 105 9.44 -2.67 -16.31
C ARG A 105 9.58 -3.17 -17.74
N LYS A 106 8.79 -4.16 -18.14
CA LYS A 106 8.80 -4.68 -19.52
C LYS A 106 8.26 -3.66 -20.52
N ALA A 107 7.16 -2.97 -20.20
CA ALA A 107 6.64 -1.86 -21.01
C ALA A 107 7.67 -0.74 -21.17
N ALA A 108 8.38 -0.39 -20.09
CA ALA A 108 9.46 0.58 -20.13
C ALA A 108 10.61 0.16 -21.06
N GLN A 109 11.06 -1.10 -21.00
CA GLN A 109 12.09 -1.64 -21.88
C GLN A 109 11.69 -1.51 -23.36
N ASN A 110 10.48 -1.94 -23.72
CA ASN A 110 9.97 -1.86 -25.08
C ASN A 110 9.90 -0.40 -25.59
N LEU A 111 9.52 0.54 -24.73
CA LEU A 111 9.43 1.96 -25.09
C LEU A 111 10.79 2.63 -25.20
N LEU A 112 11.78 2.23 -24.41
CA LEU A 112 13.14 2.79 -24.49
C LEU A 112 13.84 2.42 -25.81
N GLU A 113 13.45 1.31 -26.46
CA GLU A 113 13.89 1.02 -27.84
C GLU A 113 13.36 2.05 -28.85
N LYS A 114 12.14 2.55 -28.62
CA LYS A 114 11.45 3.52 -29.48
C LYS A 114 11.81 4.98 -29.16
N TYR A 115 12.14 5.27 -27.90
CA TYR A 115 12.47 6.60 -27.38
C TYR A 115 13.83 6.58 -26.66
N PRO A 116 14.95 6.34 -27.38
CA PRO A 116 16.27 6.14 -26.76
C PRO A 116 16.83 7.38 -26.06
N GLU A 117 16.28 8.57 -26.32
CA GLU A 117 16.66 9.83 -25.67
C GLU A 117 15.86 10.15 -24.40
N ARG A 118 14.85 9.33 -24.08
CA ARG A 118 14.02 9.46 -22.86
C ARG A 118 14.54 8.59 -21.74
N LYS A 119 14.06 8.84 -20.53
CA LYS A 119 14.29 7.97 -19.36
C LYS A 119 12.99 7.47 -18.76
N ILE A 120 13.00 6.21 -18.34
CA ILE A 120 11.95 5.59 -17.54
C ILE A 120 12.65 4.83 -16.41
N ILE A 121 12.38 5.21 -15.16
CA ILE A 121 12.82 4.46 -13.99
C ILE A 121 11.59 3.83 -13.33
N CYS A 122 11.57 2.51 -13.26
CA CYS A 122 10.56 1.75 -12.53
C CYS A 122 11.11 1.40 -11.15
N VAL A 123 10.39 1.80 -10.10
CA VAL A 123 10.70 1.50 -8.70
C VAL A 123 9.64 0.55 -8.16
N ASP A 124 10.11 -0.54 -7.57
CA ASP A 124 9.28 -1.42 -6.78
C ASP A 124 9.20 -0.88 -5.35
N SER A 125 8.01 -0.42 -4.95
CA SER A 125 7.78 0.14 -3.62
C SER A 125 7.98 -0.90 -2.51
N LEU A 126 7.87 -2.20 -2.81
CA LEU A 126 7.73 -3.28 -1.83
C LEU A 126 6.55 -3.08 -0.87
N ARG A 127 5.60 -2.21 -1.19
CA ARG A 127 4.44 -1.85 -0.36
C ARG A 127 3.16 -1.95 -1.17
N TYR A 128 2.04 -1.72 -0.50
CA TYR A 128 0.72 -1.52 -1.11
C TYR A 128 -0.06 -0.53 -0.25
N SER A 129 -1.23 -0.11 -0.75
CA SER A 129 -2.17 0.78 -0.06
C SER A 129 -1.47 2.04 0.44
N GLY A 130 -1.80 2.50 1.65
CA GLY A 130 -1.19 3.67 2.27
C GLY A 130 0.33 3.58 2.42
N GLY A 131 0.96 2.40 2.38
CA GLY A 131 2.41 2.28 2.39
C GLY A 131 3.05 2.69 1.07
N ASP A 132 2.45 2.29 -0.06
CA ASP A 132 2.87 2.72 -1.39
C ASP A 132 2.52 4.21 -1.60
N GLY A 133 1.30 4.60 -1.19
CA GLY A 133 0.88 6.00 -1.18
C GLY A 133 1.79 6.91 -0.33
N LEU A 134 2.31 6.41 0.80
CA LEU A 134 3.27 7.12 1.64
C LEU A 134 4.57 7.39 0.87
N LEU A 135 5.16 6.36 0.24
CA LEU A 135 6.39 6.52 -0.55
C LEU A 135 6.18 7.46 -1.73
N CYS A 136 5.06 7.33 -2.45
CA CYS A 136 4.66 8.26 -3.50
C CYS A 136 4.57 9.71 -2.98
N SER A 137 4.02 9.92 -1.79
CA SER A 137 3.91 11.27 -1.21
C SER A 137 5.28 11.94 -1.00
N TYR A 138 6.30 11.18 -0.57
CA TYR A 138 7.66 11.69 -0.45
C TYR A 138 8.29 11.95 -1.82
N ALA A 139 8.12 11.04 -2.78
CA ALA A 139 8.65 11.19 -4.12
C ALA A 139 8.13 12.46 -4.82
N GLY A 140 6.83 12.70 -4.67
CA GLY A 140 6.16 13.89 -5.19
C GLY A 140 6.62 15.19 -4.55
N GLU A 141 6.82 15.21 -3.23
CA GLU A 141 7.40 16.36 -2.53
C GLU A 141 8.84 16.64 -2.98
N MET A 142 9.67 15.60 -3.10
CA MET A 142 11.04 15.74 -3.60
C MET A 142 11.07 16.31 -5.02
N LYS A 143 10.18 15.86 -5.91
CA LYS A 143 10.01 16.46 -7.25
C LYS A 143 9.68 17.95 -7.17
N GLN A 144 8.74 18.33 -6.29
CA GLN A 144 8.37 19.74 -6.07
C GLN A 144 9.52 20.58 -5.50
N GLU A 145 10.42 19.96 -4.73
CA GLU A 145 11.67 20.55 -4.24
C GLU A 145 12.77 20.65 -5.32
N GLY A 146 12.49 20.18 -6.55
CA GLY A 146 13.39 20.28 -7.69
C GLY A 146 14.41 19.14 -7.80
N LYS A 147 14.19 18.02 -7.09
CA LYS A 147 15.02 16.82 -7.21
C LYS A 147 14.90 16.18 -8.59
N SER A 148 16.00 15.61 -9.07
CA SER A 148 16.01 14.89 -10.35
C SER A 148 15.28 13.54 -10.24
N LEU A 149 14.88 13.00 -11.39
CA LEU A 149 14.33 11.66 -11.51
C LEU A 149 15.18 10.60 -10.79
N GLU A 150 16.50 10.65 -10.97
CA GLU A 150 17.46 9.73 -10.36
C GLU A 150 17.57 9.91 -8.85
N GLU A 151 17.63 11.16 -8.36
CA GLU A 151 17.67 11.45 -6.92
C GLU A 151 16.43 10.91 -6.21
N VAL A 152 15.25 11.07 -6.82
CA VAL A 152 14.00 10.56 -6.25
C VAL A 152 13.95 9.03 -6.29
N ALA A 153 14.34 8.41 -7.40
CA ALA A 153 14.39 6.95 -7.51
C ALA A 153 15.37 6.33 -6.50
N GLU A 154 16.58 6.90 -6.38
CA GLU A 154 17.58 6.45 -5.41
C GLU A 154 17.07 6.58 -3.97
N TRP A 155 16.39 7.69 -3.64
CA TRP A 155 15.79 7.85 -2.33
C TRP A 155 14.75 6.77 -2.04
N LEU A 156 13.88 6.44 -2.99
CA LEU A 156 12.88 5.39 -2.82
C LEU A 156 13.53 4.02 -2.57
N GLU A 157 14.55 3.66 -3.35
CA GLU A 157 15.29 2.39 -3.16
C GLU A 157 15.94 2.32 -1.78
N ASN A 158 16.52 3.42 -1.30
CA ASN A 158 17.17 3.51 0.00
C ASN A 158 16.18 3.55 1.19
N ASN A 159 14.92 3.92 0.97
CA ASN A 159 13.96 4.17 2.05
C ASN A 159 12.75 3.22 2.06
N LYS A 160 12.50 2.44 1.01
CA LYS A 160 11.34 1.54 0.96
C LYS A 160 11.28 0.54 2.13
N HIS A 161 12.44 0.07 2.62
CA HIS A 161 12.54 -0.82 3.78
C HIS A 161 12.27 -0.14 5.13
N ARG A 162 12.13 1.18 5.16
CA ARG A 162 11.78 1.97 6.35
C ARG A 162 10.28 2.27 6.44
N CYS A 163 9.51 1.95 5.40
CA CYS A 163 8.06 2.09 5.42
C CYS A 163 7.45 0.89 6.15
N HIS A 164 6.92 1.10 7.35
CA HIS A 164 6.26 0.08 8.17
C HIS A 164 4.76 0.01 7.90
N GLN A 165 4.15 -1.11 8.28
CA GLN A 165 2.71 -1.20 8.55
C GLN A 165 2.45 -1.78 9.94
N THR A 166 1.37 -1.33 10.60
CA THR A 166 0.84 -2.05 11.76
C THR A 166 -0.65 -1.82 11.93
N GLY A 167 -1.37 -2.88 12.31
CA GLY A 167 -2.82 -2.88 12.36
C GLY A 167 -3.38 -4.27 12.25
N THR A 168 -4.58 -4.39 11.70
CA THR A 168 -5.25 -5.68 11.59
C THR A 168 -6.16 -5.78 10.37
N VAL A 169 -6.59 -7.01 10.12
CA VAL A 169 -7.72 -7.38 9.25
C VAL A 169 -8.66 -8.28 10.04
N ASP A 170 -9.94 -8.33 9.67
CA ASP A 170 -10.92 -9.14 10.40
C ASP A 170 -10.96 -10.61 9.99
N ASP A 171 -10.76 -10.90 8.70
CA ASP A 171 -10.86 -12.27 8.18
C ASP A 171 -9.68 -12.61 7.27
N LEU A 172 -8.79 -13.46 7.78
CA LEU A 172 -7.62 -13.96 7.06
C LEU A 172 -7.98 -14.82 5.84
N LYS A 173 -9.22 -15.28 5.69
CA LYS A 173 -9.64 -16.10 4.54
C LYS A 173 -9.51 -15.36 3.21
N PHE A 174 -9.76 -14.05 3.18
CA PHE A 174 -9.57 -13.25 1.96
C PHE A 174 -8.10 -13.27 1.53
N LEU A 175 -7.19 -12.97 2.47
CA LEU A 175 -5.75 -12.98 2.22
C LEU A 175 -5.24 -14.38 1.83
N ALA A 176 -5.69 -15.43 2.53
CA ALA A 176 -5.29 -16.80 2.26
C ALA A 176 -5.75 -17.28 0.87
N LYS A 177 -6.96 -16.90 0.46
CA LYS A 177 -7.52 -17.23 -0.85
C LYS A 177 -6.73 -16.58 -1.98
N MET A 178 -6.24 -15.36 -1.78
CA MET A 178 -5.48 -14.61 -2.79
C MET A 178 -3.97 -14.88 -2.77
N GLY A 179 -3.44 -15.54 -1.73
CA GLY A 179 -2.01 -15.85 -1.61
C GLY A 179 -1.11 -14.64 -1.31
N ARG A 180 -1.69 -13.49 -0.90
CA ARG A 180 -0.99 -12.22 -0.68
C ARG A 180 -0.48 -11.99 0.75
N CYS A 181 -0.44 -13.05 1.55
CA CYS A 181 0.07 -13.03 2.91
C CYS A 181 0.70 -14.40 3.27
N SER A 182 1.98 -14.39 3.63
CA SER A 182 2.69 -15.56 4.10
C SER A 182 2.25 -15.96 5.51
N ASN A 183 2.44 -17.25 5.84
CA ASN A 183 2.11 -17.86 7.14
C ASN A 183 0.65 -17.76 7.57
N VAL A 184 -0.25 -17.27 6.71
CA VAL A 184 -1.67 -17.06 7.05
C VAL A 184 -2.35 -18.31 7.61
N SER A 185 -2.04 -19.48 7.05
CA SER A 185 -2.57 -20.78 7.48
C SER A 185 -2.24 -21.13 8.93
N ALA A 186 -1.05 -20.75 9.43
CA ALA A 186 -0.65 -21.00 10.82
C ALA A 186 -1.47 -20.18 11.83
N PHE A 187 -2.11 -19.10 11.37
CA PHE A 187 -2.93 -18.20 12.17
C PHE A 187 -4.44 -18.42 11.97
N MET A 188 -4.84 -19.24 11.00
CA MET A 188 -6.23 -19.64 10.79
C MET A 188 -6.67 -20.60 11.90
N GLY A 189 -7.55 -20.13 12.78
CA GLY A 189 -8.12 -20.91 13.88
C GLY A 189 -9.56 -20.51 14.20
N SER A 190 -10.24 -21.29 15.03
CA SER A 190 -11.66 -21.10 15.39
C SER A 190 -11.92 -20.04 16.48
N LEU A 191 -10.85 -19.41 16.99
CA LEU A 191 -10.96 -18.47 18.10
C LEU A 191 -11.56 -17.13 17.62
N ILE A 192 -12.78 -16.87 18.08
CA ILE A 192 -13.50 -15.61 17.87
C ILE A 192 -12.69 -14.46 18.48
N ASN A 193 -12.68 -13.30 17.82
CA ASN A 193 -12.09 -12.04 18.30
C ASN A 193 -10.55 -11.99 18.35
N ILE A 194 -9.85 -12.91 17.68
CA ILE A 194 -8.41 -12.80 17.42
C ILE A 194 -8.17 -11.73 16.33
N LYS A 195 -7.18 -10.87 16.56
CA LYS A 195 -6.73 -9.80 15.65
C LYS A 195 -5.29 -10.07 15.25
N PRO A 196 -5.03 -10.53 14.00
CA PRO A 196 -3.67 -10.70 13.50
C PRO A 196 -3.02 -9.34 13.29
N ILE A 197 -1.72 -9.26 13.55
CA ILE A 197 -0.88 -8.11 13.22
C ILE A 197 0.17 -8.60 12.23
N ALA A 198 0.25 -7.92 11.09
CA ALA A 198 1.17 -8.24 10.01
C ALA A 198 2.12 -7.08 9.75
N GLU A 199 3.27 -7.40 9.16
CA GLU A 199 4.30 -6.48 8.69
C GLU A 199 4.78 -6.94 7.30
N PHE A 200 5.48 -6.07 6.57
CA PHE A 200 6.14 -6.45 5.33
C PHE A 200 7.49 -7.08 5.57
N ASN A 201 7.74 -8.28 5.04
CA ASN A 201 9.10 -8.80 4.99
C ASN A 201 9.96 -8.00 3.98
N ARG A 202 11.26 -8.28 3.93
CA ARG A 202 12.19 -7.58 3.03
C ARG A 202 11.89 -7.78 1.54
N ASP A 203 11.17 -8.84 1.16
CA ASP A 203 10.75 -9.08 -0.22
C ASP A 203 9.44 -8.36 -0.57
N GLY A 204 8.86 -7.61 0.37
CA GLY A 204 7.60 -6.88 0.17
C GLY A 204 6.35 -7.77 0.25
N MET A 205 6.46 -8.98 0.80
CA MET A 205 5.32 -9.87 1.10
C MET A 205 4.77 -9.55 2.49
N ASN A 206 3.44 -9.54 2.63
CA ASN A 206 2.81 -9.45 3.94
C ASN A 206 3.08 -10.71 4.74
N GLN A 207 3.44 -10.57 6.01
CA GLN A 207 3.66 -11.68 6.91
C GLN A 207 3.00 -11.40 8.26
N ILE A 208 2.16 -12.33 8.72
CA ILE A 208 1.61 -12.26 10.07
C ILE A 208 2.74 -12.61 11.06
N ILE A 209 3.01 -11.69 11.98
CA ILE A 209 4.08 -11.82 12.98
C ILE A 209 3.53 -12.05 14.38
N THR A 210 2.32 -11.59 14.68
CA THR A 210 1.68 -11.88 15.96
C THR A 210 0.16 -11.84 15.89
N LYS A 211 -0.48 -12.17 17.02
CA LYS A 211 -1.92 -12.05 17.22
C LYS A 211 -2.25 -11.64 18.65
N VAL A 212 -3.27 -10.80 18.78
CA VAL A 212 -3.84 -10.34 20.06
C VAL A 212 -5.36 -10.55 20.08
N THR A 213 -6.00 -10.45 21.25
CA THR A 213 -7.45 -10.67 21.39
C THR A 213 -8.16 -9.34 21.62
N GLY A 214 -9.04 -8.96 20.70
CA GLY A 214 -9.88 -7.77 20.77
C GLY A 214 -9.19 -6.44 20.44
N TYR A 215 -9.99 -5.45 20.03
CA TYR A 215 -9.51 -4.14 19.57
C TYR A 215 -8.76 -3.34 20.64
N LYS A 216 -9.12 -3.47 21.92
CA LYS A 216 -8.42 -2.75 23.00
C LYS A 216 -6.94 -3.15 23.08
N LYS A 217 -6.67 -4.47 23.11
CA LYS A 217 -5.28 -4.98 23.12
C LYS A 217 -4.58 -4.70 21.79
N LEU A 218 -5.31 -4.79 20.67
CA LEU A 218 -4.79 -4.43 19.35
C LEU A 218 -4.27 -3.01 19.30
N PHE A 219 -5.10 -2.01 19.63
CA PHE A 219 -4.66 -0.62 19.50
C PHE A 219 -3.55 -0.25 20.48
N SER A 220 -3.56 -0.83 21.69
CA SER A 220 -2.42 -0.71 22.58
C SER A 220 -1.14 -1.30 21.97
N ALA A 221 -1.21 -2.48 21.36
CA ALA A 221 -0.07 -3.10 20.71
C ALA A 221 0.44 -2.29 19.52
N VAL A 222 -0.47 -1.79 18.68
CA VAL A 222 -0.19 -0.95 17.51
C VAL A 222 0.56 0.31 17.93
N ILE A 223 0.07 1.04 18.93
CA ILE A 223 0.70 2.29 19.39
C ILE A 223 2.08 2.03 20.02
N GLU A 224 2.22 0.99 20.85
CA GLU A 224 3.51 0.67 21.46
C GLU A 224 4.53 0.17 20.42
N TYR A 225 4.08 -0.56 19.40
CA TYR A 225 4.93 -0.96 18.28
C TYR A 225 5.39 0.26 17.49
N MET A 226 4.47 1.16 17.14
CA MET A 226 4.82 2.42 16.48
C MET A 226 5.84 3.21 17.29
N LYS A 227 5.68 3.36 18.61
CA LYS A 227 6.67 4.07 19.47
C LYS A 227 8.06 3.45 19.40
N ALA A 228 8.16 2.14 19.20
CA ALA A 228 9.44 1.43 19.14
C ALA A 228 10.13 1.55 17.77
N THR A 229 9.37 1.76 16.69
CA THR A 229 9.86 1.65 15.31
C THR A 229 9.80 2.96 14.51
N ILE A 230 8.84 3.85 14.79
CA ILE A 230 8.63 5.10 14.04
C ILE A 230 9.82 6.06 14.20
N ASP A 231 10.05 6.88 13.18
CA ASP A 231 11.05 7.95 13.25
C ASP A 231 10.71 8.92 14.40
N PRO A 232 11.71 9.53 15.07
CA PRO A 232 11.46 10.43 16.20
C PRO A 232 10.57 11.65 15.88
N GLU A 233 10.64 12.14 14.64
CA GLU A 233 9.83 13.25 14.12
C GLU A 233 9.07 12.80 12.86
N PRO A 234 8.01 11.99 13.03
CA PRO A 234 7.29 11.46 11.89
C PRO A 234 6.54 12.57 11.17
N LYS A 235 6.85 12.77 9.89
CA LYS A 235 6.19 13.78 9.05
C LYS A 235 4.70 13.46 8.86
N ARG A 236 4.39 12.19 8.53
CA ARG A 236 3.03 11.75 8.27
C ARG A 236 2.81 10.25 8.51
N ILE A 237 1.56 9.92 8.76
CA ILE A 237 1.07 8.56 8.99
C ILE A 237 -0.20 8.37 8.16
N PHE A 238 -0.19 7.38 7.27
CA PHE A 238 -1.40 6.99 6.54
C PHE A 238 -2.20 5.99 7.38
N VAL A 239 -3.52 6.16 7.45
CA VAL A 239 -4.42 5.22 8.13
C VAL A 239 -5.40 4.68 7.10
N SER A 240 -5.14 3.48 6.59
CA SER A 240 -5.96 2.85 5.56
C SER A 240 -7.00 1.90 6.17
N HIS A 241 -8.20 1.90 5.58
CA HIS A 241 -9.29 1.09 6.09
C HIS A 241 -10.21 0.49 5.00
N THR A 242 -10.74 -0.72 5.26
CA THR A 242 -11.76 -1.38 4.43
C THR A 242 -13.12 -1.38 5.16
N PHE A 243 -13.70 -0.19 5.32
CA PHE A 243 -15.01 0.05 5.91
C PHE A 243 -15.18 -0.38 7.40
N ARG A 244 -14.46 0.31 8.28
CA ARG A 244 -14.51 0.18 9.75
C ARG A 244 -14.45 1.53 10.47
N LYS A 245 -15.47 2.37 10.25
CA LYS A 245 -15.46 3.78 10.66
C LYS A 245 -15.09 3.98 12.13
N ALA A 246 -15.72 3.23 13.03
CA ALA A 246 -15.46 3.34 14.46
C ALA A 246 -14.00 3.00 14.80
N GLN A 247 -13.47 1.92 14.25
CA GLN A 247 -12.14 1.42 14.56
C GLN A 247 -11.02 2.29 13.98
N TRP A 248 -11.15 2.75 12.73
CA TRP A 248 -10.11 3.61 12.15
C TRP A 248 -10.12 5.01 12.76
N LEU A 249 -11.29 5.55 13.14
CA LEU A 249 -11.36 6.81 13.90
C LEU A 249 -10.73 6.66 15.28
N GLN A 250 -10.96 5.53 15.96
CA GLN A 250 -10.32 5.23 17.23
C GLN A 250 -8.80 5.14 17.08
N LEU A 251 -8.30 4.44 16.07
CA LEU A 251 -6.86 4.37 15.81
C LEU A 251 -6.29 5.76 15.48
N GLN A 252 -6.98 6.54 14.64
CA GLN A 252 -6.57 7.91 14.31
C GLN A 252 -6.43 8.78 15.56
N GLU A 253 -7.37 8.72 16.50
CA GLU A 253 -7.28 9.49 17.75
C GLU A 253 -6.09 9.06 18.60
N LEU A 254 -5.89 7.75 18.76
CA LEU A 254 -4.73 7.24 19.51
C LEU A 254 -3.40 7.64 18.87
N ILE A 255 -3.31 7.64 17.54
CA ILE A 255 -2.14 8.13 16.82
C ILE A 255 -1.94 9.62 17.09
N ARG A 256 -3.00 10.43 17.04
CA ARG A 256 -2.95 11.88 17.30
C ARG A 256 -2.46 12.18 18.72
N GLU A 257 -2.91 11.42 19.71
CA GLU A 257 -2.50 11.57 21.12
C GLU A 257 -1.01 11.24 21.33
N ASN A 258 -0.47 10.25 20.62
CA ASN A 258 0.89 9.75 20.83
C ASN A 258 1.93 10.36 19.87
N PHE A 259 1.49 10.86 18.72
CA PHE A 259 2.33 11.46 17.67
C PHE A 259 1.75 12.79 17.18
N PRO A 260 1.65 13.81 18.06
CA PRO A 260 0.89 15.04 17.79
C PRO A 260 1.46 15.91 16.67
N THR A 261 2.72 15.71 16.27
CA THR A 261 3.38 16.42 15.17
C THR A 261 3.16 15.77 13.82
N ALA A 262 2.74 14.50 13.79
CA ALA A 262 2.52 13.77 12.56
C ALA A 262 1.22 14.21 11.89
N GLU A 263 1.29 14.46 10.59
CA GLU A 263 0.08 14.55 9.80
C GLU A 263 -0.59 13.18 9.67
N ILE A 264 -1.88 13.07 9.98
CA ILE A 264 -2.62 11.81 9.82
C ILE A 264 -3.49 11.87 8.56
N ILE A 265 -3.25 10.97 7.61
CA ILE A 265 -3.93 10.91 6.31
C ILE A 265 -4.79 9.64 6.25
N PRO A 266 -6.12 9.73 6.39
CA PRO A 266 -6.98 8.58 6.22
C PRO A 266 -7.12 8.22 4.74
N THR A 267 -7.03 6.94 4.39
CA THR A 267 -7.33 6.44 3.04
C THR A 267 -8.32 5.29 3.06
N THR A 268 -9.22 5.26 2.07
CA THR A 268 -10.11 4.13 1.85
C THR A 268 -9.48 3.22 0.82
N VAL A 269 -9.30 1.95 1.18
CA VAL A 269 -8.68 0.96 0.29
C VAL A 269 -9.56 0.71 -0.92
N ASN A 270 -9.03 0.80 -2.14
CA ASN A 270 -9.75 0.60 -3.39
C ASN A 270 -10.28 -0.83 -3.57
N MET A 271 -11.08 -1.06 -4.62
CA MET A 271 -11.76 -2.34 -4.86
C MET A 271 -10.82 -3.54 -5.06
N ALA A 272 -9.77 -3.42 -5.87
CA ALA A 272 -8.84 -4.53 -6.14
C ALA A 272 -8.02 -4.91 -4.90
N ASN A 273 -7.50 -3.93 -4.15
CA ASN A 273 -6.84 -4.21 -2.88
C ASN A 273 -7.85 -4.79 -1.87
N GLY A 274 -9.02 -4.15 -1.76
CA GLY A 274 -10.09 -4.52 -0.85
C GLY A 274 -10.64 -5.92 -1.08
N SER A 275 -10.70 -6.37 -2.33
CA SER A 275 -11.16 -7.72 -2.69
C SER A 275 -10.22 -8.83 -2.18
N SER A 276 -8.93 -8.49 -2.03
CA SER A 276 -7.92 -9.40 -1.49
C SER A 276 -7.82 -9.38 0.02
N ILE A 277 -8.10 -8.24 0.62
CA ILE A 277 -7.97 -8.00 2.07
C ILE A 277 -9.27 -8.35 2.79
N GLY A 278 -10.41 -8.12 2.14
CA GLY A 278 -11.73 -8.18 2.72
C GLY A 278 -12.10 -6.94 3.54
N PRO A 279 -13.37 -6.83 3.98
CA PRO A 279 -13.78 -5.80 4.92
C PRO A 279 -13.13 -6.03 6.29
N GLY A 280 -12.83 -4.96 7.03
CA GLY A 280 -12.31 -5.07 8.39
C GLY A 280 -10.85 -4.65 8.61
N MET A 281 -10.16 -4.23 7.56
CA MET A 281 -8.81 -3.69 7.65
C MET A 281 -8.83 -2.33 8.34
N VAL A 282 -7.89 -2.16 9.27
CA VAL A 282 -7.48 -0.87 9.83
C VAL A 282 -5.98 -0.96 10.08
N VAL A 283 -5.19 -0.22 9.30
CA VAL A 283 -3.72 -0.28 9.31
C VAL A 283 -3.13 1.11 9.23
N ALA A 284 -2.11 1.37 10.05
CA ALA A 284 -1.27 2.55 9.97
C ALA A 284 0.01 2.25 9.18
N PHE A 285 0.40 3.18 8.30
CA PHE A 285 1.65 3.14 7.53
C PHE A 285 2.48 4.39 7.84
N TYR A 286 3.78 4.21 8.07
CA TYR A 286 4.67 5.28 8.52
C TYR A 286 6.14 4.97 8.20
N MET A 287 6.98 6.01 8.20
CA MET A 287 8.44 5.87 8.09
C MET A 287 9.06 5.64 9.47
N GLY A 288 10.04 4.74 9.54
CA GLY A 288 10.72 4.39 10.78
C GLY A 288 12.13 3.84 10.57
N LYS A 289 12.56 3.01 11.53
CA LYS A 289 13.78 2.21 11.44
C LYS A 289 13.73 1.28 10.23
N GLU A 290 14.89 0.81 9.78
CA GLU A 290 14.92 -0.20 8.71
C GLU A 290 14.34 -1.52 9.25
N ILE A 291 13.40 -2.10 8.49
CA ILE A 291 12.80 -3.39 8.82
C ILE A 291 13.85 -4.49 8.78
N SER A 292 13.90 -5.29 9.84
CA SER A 292 14.91 -6.33 9.99
C SER A 292 14.69 -7.53 9.05
N GLU A 293 15.79 -8.23 8.72
CA GLU A 293 15.72 -9.47 7.94
C GLU A 293 14.92 -10.54 8.69
N GLY A 294 14.00 -11.21 7.97
CA GLY A 294 13.11 -12.21 8.56
C GLY A 294 12.12 -11.69 9.59
N LEU A 295 11.97 -10.36 9.74
CA LEU A 295 11.13 -9.72 10.76
C LEU A 295 11.53 -10.06 12.20
N ALA A 296 12.82 -10.33 12.44
CA ALA A 296 13.33 -10.79 13.73
C ALA A 296 13.12 -9.75 14.86
N GLU A 297 13.50 -8.49 14.61
CA GLU A 297 13.35 -7.42 15.61
C GLU A 297 11.88 -7.03 15.79
N GLU A 298 11.11 -6.94 14.70
CA GLU A 298 9.68 -6.61 14.74
C GLU A 298 8.89 -7.65 15.53
N THR A 299 9.19 -8.94 15.30
CA THR A 299 8.57 -10.05 16.05
C THR A 299 8.92 -9.96 17.54
N LYS A 300 10.19 -9.75 17.86
CA LYS A 300 10.65 -9.63 19.25
C LYS A 300 9.96 -8.46 19.98
N ILE A 301 9.92 -7.27 19.36
CA ILE A 301 9.23 -6.10 19.93
C ILE A 301 7.77 -6.44 20.24
N LEU A 302 7.05 -7.06 19.31
CA LEU A 302 5.65 -7.39 19.49
C LEU A 302 5.40 -8.49 20.53
N GLU A 303 6.31 -9.45 20.68
CA GLU A 303 6.26 -10.45 21.75
C GLU A 303 6.43 -9.80 23.13
N GLU A 304 7.40 -8.88 23.27
CA GLU A 304 7.62 -8.13 24.50
C GLU A 304 6.43 -7.22 24.86
N ILE A 305 5.83 -6.56 23.87
CA ILE A 305 4.61 -5.77 24.05
C ILE A 305 3.47 -6.69 24.51
N LYS A 306 3.26 -7.81 23.83
CA LYS A 306 2.17 -8.75 24.12
C LYS A 306 2.28 -9.35 25.53
N ALA A 307 3.49 -9.60 26.02
CA ALA A 307 3.70 -10.09 27.39
C ALA A 307 3.20 -9.10 28.48
N LYS A 308 3.01 -7.81 28.12
CA LYS A 308 2.55 -6.75 29.01
C LYS A 308 1.04 -6.44 28.89
N LEU A 309 0.32 -7.07 27.94
CA LEU A 309 -1.11 -6.80 27.63
C LEU A 309 -2.10 -7.78 28.26
#